data_AF-A0A4U1EDG0-F1
#
_entry.id   AF-A0A4U1EDG0-F1
#
_cell.length_a   1.000
_cell.length_b   1.000
_cell.length_c   1.000
_cell.angle_alpha   90.00
_cell.angle_beta   90.00
_cell.angle_gamma   90.00
#
_symmetry.space_group_name_H-M   'P 1'
#
loop_
_entity.id
_entity.type
_entity.pdbx_description
1 polymer ?
#
loop_
_entity_poly.entity_id
_entity_poly.type
_entity_poly.pdbx_seq_one_letter_code
_entity_poly.pdbx_strand_id
1 'polypeptide(L)'
;TSGLWYRSRPQQPVVASLAALCSRSIASKTPIGFIGVGNPKKLTELLQCINVLEAYSGANGIHKKVKEGSLLIDSSTVDPMVLRELVKEVEKMGAVFTDAPVSGGVGTAQSGNLTFRMGGVELLWFMGSHVVHRGAVGTGQAWKICKNLLLAISRIGTAEAMNLGLRLGLDPKLLAKILNTSSGRCWSRDTYNPVPGVMDGVPLANYYQGGFGATLMAKDLGLA
;
A
#
# COMPACT_ATOMS: atom_id res chain seq x y z
N THR A 1 -14.80 19.37 -6.57
CA THR A 1 -14.81 18.82 -7.95
C THR A 1 -13.62 17.89 -8.11
N SER A 2 -13.89 16.58 -8.17
CA SER A 2 -12.88 15.51 -8.17
C SER A 2 -12.27 15.29 -9.55
N GLY A 3 -11.16 15.97 -9.86
CA GLY A 3 -10.38 15.74 -11.08
C GLY A 3 -9.29 14.69 -10.87
N LEU A 4 -9.30 13.60 -11.64
CA LEU A 4 -8.08 12.81 -11.88
C LEU A 4 -7.19 13.64 -12.82
N TRP A 5 -5.97 13.97 -12.38
CA TRP A 5 -4.98 14.64 -13.21
C TRP A 5 -4.01 13.59 -13.78
N TYR A 6 -3.56 13.72 -15.02
CA TYR A 6 -2.53 12.86 -15.64
C TYR A 6 -1.44 13.77 -16.20
N ARG A 7 -0.17 13.55 -15.82
CA ARG A 7 0.97 14.36 -16.30
C ARG A 7 2.20 13.48 -16.54
N SER A 8 3.01 13.81 -17.54
CA SER A 8 4.21 13.06 -17.95
C SER A 8 5.38 13.24 -16.96
N ARG A 9 6.19 12.18 -16.79
CA ARG A 9 7.21 12.00 -15.75
C ARG A 9 8.50 12.82 -15.99
N PRO A 10 8.98 13.62 -15.02
CA PRO A 10 10.40 13.98 -14.92
C PRO A 10 11.19 12.88 -14.16
N GLN A 11 12.48 12.66 -14.46
CA GLN A 11 13.34 11.72 -13.72
C GLN A 11 14.08 12.44 -12.58
N GLN A 12 14.00 11.95 -11.34
CA GLN A 12 14.83 12.38 -10.22
C GLN A 12 15.51 11.19 -9.51
N PRO A 13 16.79 11.27 -9.10
CA PRO A 13 17.55 10.15 -8.56
C PRO A 13 17.02 9.61 -7.21
N VAL A 14 16.39 10.46 -6.38
CA VAL A 14 15.79 10.04 -5.10
C VAL A 14 14.58 9.12 -5.31
N VAL A 15 13.86 9.28 -6.41
CA VAL A 15 12.70 8.46 -6.79
C VAL A 15 13.12 7.02 -7.10
N ALA A 16 14.23 6.86 -7.82
CA ALA A 16 14.80 5.54 -8.11
C ALA A 16 15.23 4.82 -6.81
N SER A 17 15.83 5.57 -5.88
CA SER A 17 16.18 5.05 -4.54
C SER A 17 14.93 4.64 -3.74
N LEU A 18 13.86 5.41 -3.83
CA LEU A 18 12.60 5.14 -3.16
C LEU A 18 11.84 3.94 -3.74
N ALA A 19 11.82 3.77 -5.07
CA ALA A 19 11.26 2.58 -5.72
C ALA A 19 12.05 1.31 -5.35
N ALA A 20 13.38 1.40 -5.28
CA ALA A 20 14.23 0.31 -4.84
C ALA A 20 14.02 -0.03 -3.35
N LEU A 21 13.89 0.98 -2.47
CA LEU A 21 13.56 0.78 -1.05
C LEU A 21 12.17 0.16 -0.87
N CYS A 22 11.16 0.68 -1.57
CA CYS A 22 9.79 0.14 -1.61
C CYS A 22 9.79 -1.33 -2.02
N SER A 23 10.49 -1.66 -3.10
CA SER A 23 10.61 -3.03 -3.58
C SER A 23 11.25 -3.95 -2.55
N ARG A 24 12.38 -3.53 -1.95
CA ARG A 24 13.06 -4.31 -0.90
C ARG A 24 12.19 -4.53 0.33
N SER A 25 11.45 -3.51 0.75
CA SER A 25 10.67 -3.59 1.99
C SER A 25 9.37 -4.37 1.82
N ILE A 26 8.68 -4.22 0.66
CA ILE A 26 7.52 -5.06 0.33
C ILE A 26 7.95 -6.54 0.19
N ALA A 27 9.17 -6.80 -0.30
CA ALA A 27 9.74 -8.15 -0.37
C ALA A 27 10.11 -8.73 1.00
N SER A 28 10.44 -7.89 1.99
CA SER A 28 10.89 -8.33 3.32
C SER A 28 9.82 -9.01 4.18
N LYS A 29 8.54 -8.94 3.80
CA LYS A 29 7.37 -9.47 4.54
C LYS A 29 7.18 -8.89 5.95
N THR A 30 8.08 -8.05 6.44
CA THR A 30 7.94 -7.23 7.65
C THR A 30 7.08 -6.00 7.38
N PRO A 31 6.26 -5.51 8.34
CA PRO A 31 5.55 -4.24 8.21
C PRO A 31 6.58 -3.11 8.23
N ILE A 32 7.05 -2.72 7.05
CA ILE A 32 8.00 -1.63 6.90
C ILE A 32 7.28 -0.51 6.16
N GLY A 33 7.23 0.65 6.79
CA GLY A 33 6.87 1.89 6.13
C GLY A 33 8.08 2.74 5.79
N PHE A 34 7.82 3.82 5.05
CA PHE A 34 8.86 4.77 4.69
C PHE A 34 8.47 6.14 5.18
N ILE A 35 9.45 6.84 5.74
CA ILE A 35 9.30 8.24 6.09
C ILE A 35 10.20 9.06 5.19
N GLY A 36 9.58 9.85 4.32
CA GLY A 36 10.26 10.84 3.50
C GLY A 36 10.37 12.15 4.26
N VAL A 37 11.58 12.66 4.44
CA VAL A 37 11.83 14.01 4.96
C VAL A 37 12.33 14.87 3.80
N GLY A 38 11.79 16.06 3.64
CA GLY A 38 12.20 16.97 2.57
C GLY A 38 11.55 18.33 2.66
N ASN A 39 11.45 18.99 1.52
CA ASN A 39 10.58 20.14 1.32
C ASN A 39 9.54 19.81 0.23
N PRO A 40 8.50 20.64 0.02
CA PRO A 40 7.45 20.34 -0.95
C PRO A 40 7.92 20.12 -2.41
N LYS A 41 9.17 20.48 -2.74
CA LYS A 41 9.75 20.34 -4.10
C LYS A 41 10.78 19.20 -4.20
N LYS A 42 11.32 18.71 -3.08
CA LYS A 42 12.39 17.72 -3.05
C LYS A 42 12.37 16.89 -1.76
N LEU A 43 12.34 15.56 -1.91
CA LEU A 43 12.68 14.61 -0.85
C LEU A 43 14.19 14.62 -0.60
N THR A 44 14.61 14.79 0.65
CA THR A 44 16.02 14.82 1.06
C THR A 44 16.47 13.55 1.76
N GLU A 45 15.58 12.87 2.48
CA GLU A 45 15.91 11.65 3.24
C GLU A 45 14.76 10.65 3.20
N LEU A 46 15.11 9.36 3.30
CA LEU A 46 14.17 8.24 3.32
C LEU A 46 14.57 7.23 4.38
N LEU A 47 13.68 7.04 5.34
CA LEU A 47 13.89 6.15 6.48
C LEU A 47 12.96 4.94 6.36
N GLN A 48 13.49 3.74 6.63
CA GLN A 48 12.66 2.55 6.86
C GLN A 48 12.21 2.57 8.32
N CYS A 49 10.91 2.41 8.57
CA CYS A 49 10.38 2.31 9.93
C CYS A 49 9.65 0.98 10.15
N ILE A 50 10.03 0.29 11.23
CA ILE A 50 9.31 -0.88 11.76
C ILE A 50 8.20 -0.41 12.71
N ASN A 51 8.46 0.66 13.47
CA ASN A 51 7.51 1.30 14.37
C ASN A 51 7.47 2.80 14.09
N VAL A 52 6.30 3.31 13.69
CA VAL A 52 6.09 4.72 13.35
C VAL A 52 6.28 5.62 14.58
N LEU A 53 5.75 5.24 15.75
CA LEU A 53 5.86 6.07 16.95
C LEU A 53 7.32 6.26 17.39
N GLU A 54 8.11 5.19 17.37
CA GLU A 54 9.53 5.28 17.69
C GLU A 54 10.30 6.10 16.66
N ALA A 55 9.98 5.94 15.37
CA ALA A 55 10.63 6.69 14.30
C ALA A 55 10.36 8.20 14.37
N TYR A 56 9.15 8.61 14.79
CA TYR A 56 8.79 10.02 14.91
C TYR A 56 9.16 10.59 16.29
N SER A 57 8.71 9.95 17.37
CA SER A 57 8.72 10.48 18.73
C SER A 57 9.76 9.83 19.66
N GLY A 58 10.47 8.80 19.21
CA GLY A 58 11.50 8.11 20.00
C GLY A 58 12.69 9.00 20.37
N ALA A 59 13.61 8.46 21.17
CA ALA A 59 14.76 9.21 21.69
C ALA A 59 15.62 9.85 20.59
N ASN A 60 15.71 9.19 19.43
CA ASN A 60 16.41 9.66 18.22
C ASN A 60 15.45 9.94 17.06
N GLY A 61 14.17 10.13 17.35
CA GLY A 61 13.10 10.27 16.35
C GLY A 61 13.16 11.58 15.56
N ILE A 62 12.41 11.62 14.46
CA ILE A 62 12.38 12.73 13.50
C ILE A 62 11.99 14.06 14.17
N HIS A 63 11.12 14.02 15.18
CA HIS A 63 10.69 15.21 15.93
C HIS A 63 11.86 15.99 16.56
N LYS A 64 12.98 15.32 16.87
CA LYS A 64 14.16 15.98 17.46
C LYS A 64 15.01 16.75 16.45
N LYS A 65 14.83 16.50 15.15
CA LYS A 65 15.69 17.01 14.07
C LYS A 65 14.93 17.74 12.96
N VAL A 66 13.59 17.69 12.98
CA VAL A 66 12.75 18.31 11.96
C VAL A 66 12.93 19.83 12.00
N LYS A 67 13.03 20.43 10.82
CA LYS A 67 13.12 21.88 10.64
C LYS A 67 11.77 22.45 10.23
N GLU A 68 11.53 23.70 10.56
CA GLU A 68 10.36 24.43 10.06
C GLU A 68 10.31 24.41 8.52
N GLY A 69 9.11 24.24 7.95
CA GLY A 69 8.88 24.09 6.53
C GLY A 69 9.25 22.71 5.95
N SER A 70 9.67 21.75 6.79
CA SER A 70 9.91 20.38 6.34
C SER A 70 8.60 19.69 5.97
N LEU A 71 8.64 18.84 4.95
CA LEU A 71 7.58 17.94 4.58
C LEU A 71 7.93 16.51 5.02
N LEU A 72 7.02 15.90 5.78
CA LEU A 72 7.07 14.51 6.24
C LEU A 72 6.00 13.70 5.52
N ILE A 73 6.41 12.61 4.86
CA ILE A 73 5.51 11.71 4.15
C ILE A 73 5.63 10.31 4.77
N ASP A 74 4.56 9.82 5.41
CA ASP A 74 4.53 8.46 5.97
C ASP A 74 3.80 7.49 5.03
N SER A 75 4.54 6.54 4.45
CA SER A 75 4.00 5.49 3.58
C SER A 75 3.66 4.19 4.30
N SER A 76 3.79 4.14 5.62
CA SER A 76 3.40 3.00 6.47
C SER A 76 1.92 2.70 6.34
N THR A 77 1.51 1.49 6.71
CA THR A 77 0.09 1.19 6.98
C THR A 77 -0.09 1.07 8.49
N VAL A 78 -0.74 2.04 9.10
CA VAL A 78 -0.91 2.19 10.56
C VAL A 78 -2.30 2.73 10.89
N ASP A 79 -2.66 2.70 12.18
CA ASP A 79 -3.91 3.26 12.68
C ASP A 79 -4.05 4.75 12.31
N PRO A 80 -5.18 5.17 11.68
CA PRO A 80 -5.44 6.57 11.38
C PRO A 80 -5.41 7.50 12.60
N MET A 81 -5.77 7.04 13.80
CA MET A 81 -5.74 7.83 15.04
C MET A 81 -4.31 8.21 15.42
N VAL A 82 -3.39 7.25 15.34
CA VAL A 82 -1.96 7.48 15.62
C VAL A 82 -1.41 8.58 14.70
N LEU A 83 -1.78 8.57 13.42
CA LEU A 83 -1.34 9.60 12.48
C LEU A 83 -1.93 10.97 12.79
N ARG A 84 -3.19 11.04 13.23
CA ARG A 84 -3.81 12.32 13.62
C ARG A 84 -3.15 12.93 14.85
N GLU A 85 -2.68 12.11 15.79
CA GLU A 85 -1.89 12.60 16.93
C GLU A 85 -0.52 13.08 16.48
N LEU A 86 0.17 12.32 15.62
CA LEU A 86 1.48 12.70 15.08
C LEU A 86 1.43 14.02 14.30
N VAL A 87 0.39 14.24 13.48
CA VAL A 87 0.22 15.50 12.74
C VAL A 87 0.21 16.71 13.67
N LYS A 88 -0.50 16.63 14.80
CA LYS A 88 -0.57 17.75 15.76
C LYS A 88 0.80 18.10 16.32
N GLU A 89 1.64 17.10 16.57
CA GLU A 89 3.01 17.32 17.05
C GLU A 89 3.92 17.89 15.95
N VAL A 90 3.77 17.41 14.71
CA VAL A 90 4.53 17.92 13.56
C VAL A 90 4.15 19.37 13.22
N GLU A 91 2.86 19.71 13.29
CA GLU A 91 2.35 21.07 13.06
C GLU A 91 2.87 22.06 14.09
N LYS A 92 2.97 21.67 15.38
CA LYS A 92 3.59 22.49 16.43
C LYS A 92 5.06 22.82 16.16
N MET A 93 5.74 21.97 15.39
CA MET A 93 7.14 22.16 14.99
C MET A 93 7.28 22.95 13.67
N GLY A 94 6.17 23.45 13.12
CA GLY A 94 6.15 24.22 11.86
C GLY A 94 6.44 23.37 10.62
N ALA A 95 6.28 22.05 10.71
CA ALA A 95 6.44 21.12 9.60
C ALA A 95 5.07 20.65 9.06
N VAL A 96 5.08 20.09 7.85
CA VAL A 96 3.89 19.56 7.16
C VAL A 96 3.96 18.04 7.16
N PHE A 97 2.84 17.38 7.47
CA PHE A 97 2.73 15.92 7.46
C PHE A 97 1.67 15.45 6.45
N THR A 98 1.92 14.32 5.78
CA THR A 98 0.92 13.62 4.97
C THR A 98 1.09 12.10 5.04
N ASP A 99 -0.03 11.37 5.03
CA ASP A 99 -0.05 9.91 4.96
C ASP A 99 -0.20 9.42 3.51
N ALA A 100 0.61 8.42 3.16
CA ALA A 100 0.82 7.92 1.81
C ALA A 100 0.87 6.39 1.71
N PRO A 101 -0.10 5.65 2.30
CA PRO A 101 -0.01 4.21 2.30
C PRO A 101 0.03 3.65 0.89
N VAL A 102 1.02 2.78 0.66
CA VAL A 102 1.24 2.17 -0.66
C VAL A 102 0.30 1.01 -0.92
N SER A 103 -0.15 0.89 -2.17
CA SER A 103 -0.82 -0.30 -2.67
C SER A 103 -0.13 -0.81 -3.92
N GLY A 104 0.28 -2.06 -3.88
CA GLY A 104 0.97 -2.76 -4.96
C GLY A 104 1.87 -3.86 -4.40
N GLY A 105 2.06 -4.93 -5.15
CA GLY A 105 3.06 -5.96 -4.83
C GLY A 105 4.47 -5.56 -5.26
N VAL A 106 5.45 -6.42 -4.97
CA VAL A 106 6.87 -6.22 -5.34
C VAL A 106 7.03 -5.87 -6.83
N GLY A 107 6.31 -6.57 -7.73
CA GLY A 107 6.38 -6.31 -9.17
C GLY A 107 5.88 -4.91 -9.58
N THR A 108 4.86 -4.37 -8.91
CA THR A 108 4.40 -2.98 -9.13
C THR A 108 5.33 -1.94 -8.53
N ALA A 109 6.05 -2.28 -7.45
CA ALA A 109 7.09 -1.43 -6.88
C ALA A 109 8.29 -1.29 -7.81
N GLN A 110 8.78 -2.41 -8.35
CA GLN A 110 9.91 -2.44 -9.28
C GLN A 110 9.62 -1.74 -10.60
N SER A 111 8.38 -1.85 -11.11
CA SER A 111 7.96 -1.16 -12.33
C SER A 111 7.60 0.32 -12.12
N GLY A 112 7.68 0.84 -10.88
CA GLY A 112 7.32 2.23 -10.57
C GLY A 112 5.84 2.53 -10.81
N ASN A 113 4.98 1.52 -10.73
CA ASN A 113 3.54 1.60 -10.97
C ASN A 113 2.73 1.42 -9.68
N LEU A 114 3.33 1.73 -8.52
CA LEU A 114 2.60 1.70 -7.25
C LEU A 114 1.39 2.64 -7.33
N THR A 115 0.42 2.43 -6.45
CA THR A 115 -0.65 3.39 -6.26
C THR A 115 -0.46 4.05 -4.91
N PHE A 116 -0.13 5.33 -4.93
CA PHE A 116 -0.10 6.21 -3.74
C PHE A 116 -1.45 6.92 -3.66
N ARG A 117 -2.11 6.85 -2.51
CA ARG A 117 -3.42 7.51 -2.30
C ARG A 117 -3.23 8.52 -1.19
N MET A 118 -3.36 9.83 -1.49
CA MET A 118 -2.76 10.89 -0.68
C MET A 118 -3.48 12.23 -0.71
N GLY A 119 -3.29 13.01 0.36
CA GLY A 119 -3.49 14.46 0.42
C GLY A 119 -2.26 15.27 -0.06
N GLY A 120 -2.38 16.07 -1.12
CA GLY A 120 -1.70 17.37 -1.19
C GLY A 120 -0.21 17.51 -1.55
N VAL A 121 0.53 16.49 -2.02
CA VAL A 121 1.96 16.67 -2.39
C VAL A 121 2.32 16.09 -3.76
N GLU A 122 2.90 16.92 -4.63
CA GLU A 122 3.32 16.58 -5.99
C GLU A 122 4.45 15.53 -6.07
N LEU A 123 5.25 15.35 -5.01
CA LEU A 123 6.44 14.48 -4.97
C LEU A 123 6.17 12.97 -5.11
N LEU A 124 4.94 12.49 -4.88
CA LEU A 124 4.64 11.05 -5.01
C LEU A 124 4.17 10.64 -6.41
N TRP A 125 3.92 11.59 -7.31
CA TRP A 125 3.67 11.31 -8.73
C TRP A 125 4.81 10.57 -9.42
N PHE A 126 6.02 10.68 -8.87
CA PHE A 126 7.19 10.02 -9.43
C PHE A 126 7.23 8.50 -9.20
N MET A 127 6.41 7.97 -8.29
CA MET A 127 6.36 6.54 -7.97
C MET A 127 4.99 5.89 -8.18
N GLY A 128 3.97 6.73 -8.37
CA GLY A 128 2.58 6.32 -8.49
C GLY A 128 2.11 6.37 -9.95
N SER A 129 1.46 5.33 -10.45
CA SER A 129 0.71 5.43 -11.71
C SER A 129 -0.59 6.23 -11.55
N HIS A 130 -1.09 6.35 -10.31
CA HIS A 130 -2.31 7.04 -9.94
C HIS A 130 -2.13 7.72 -8.56
N VAL A 131 -2.34 9.03 -8.48
CA VAL A 131 -2.43 9.79 -7.22
C VAL A 131 -3.84 10.36 -7.10
N VAL A 132 -4.56 10.00 -6.04
CA VAL A 132 -5.93 10.48 -5.79
C VAL A 132 -5.92 11.35 -4.54
N HIS A 133 -6.33 12.61 -4.67
CA HIS A 133 -6.49 13.54 -3.55
C HIS A 133 -7.66 13.09 -2.64
N ARG A 134 -7.38 12.68 -1.40
CA ARG A 134 -8.36 11.95 -0.56
C ARG A 134 -8.85 12.66 0.71
N GLY A 135 -8.42 13.89 0.98
CA GLY A 135 -8.90 14.69 2.11
C GLY A 135 -7.84 14.86 3.20
N ALA A 136 -8.30 15.01 4.45
CA ALA A 136 -7.43 15.25 5.62
C ALA A 136 -6.54 14.03 5.94
N VAL A 137 -5.51 14.24 6.77
CA VAL A 137 -4.59 13.17 7.18
C VAL A 137 -5.33 12.00 7.84
N GLY A 138 -4.92 10.78 7.48
CA GLY A 138 -5.47 9.51 7.93
C GLY A 138 -6.59 8.98 7.02
N THR A 139 -7.09 9.77 6.06
CA THR A 139 -8.07 9.29 5.08
C THR A 139 -7.46 8.26 4.11
N GLY A 140 -6.16 8.37 3.81
CA GLY A 140 -5.42 7.39 3.03
C GLY A 140 -5.38 6.04 3.74
N GLN A 141 -5.05 6.05 5.04
CA GLN A 141 -5.06 4.85 5.89
C GLN A 141 -6.44 4.21 5.99
N ALA A 142 -7.48 4.99 6.31
CA ALA A 142 -8.84 4.47 6.44
C ALA A 142 -9.30 3.77 5.14
N TRP A 143 -9.04 4.38 3.99
CA TRP A 143 -9.34 3.76 2.70
C TRP A 143 -8.57 2.45 2.47
N LYS A 144 -7.27 2.45 2.80
CA LYS A 144 -6.40 1.28 2.66
C LYS A 144 -6.91 0.11 3.51
N ILE A 145 -7.30 0.39 4.75
CA ILE A 145 -7.88 -0.59 5.68
C ILE A 145 -9.19 -1.16 5.12
N CYS A 146 -10.16 -0.30 4.76
CA CYS A 146 -11.43 -0.76 4.14
C CYS A 146 -11.20 -1.62 2.90
N LYS A 147 -10.29 -1.20 2.02
CA LYS A 147 -9.97 -1.92 0.78
C LYS A 147 -9.30 -3.28 1.05
N ASN A 148 -8.44 -3.38 2.07
CA ASN A 148 -7.80 -4.63 2.44
C ASN A 148 -8.74 -5.58 3.20
N LEU A 149 -9.66 -5.06 4.02
CA LEU A 149 -10.76 -5.83 4.61
C LEU A 149 -11.62 -6.50 3.53
N LEU A 150 -12.10 -5.72 2.56
CA LEU A 150 -12.90 -6.26 1.46
C LEU A 150 -12.13 -7.30 0.62
N LEU A 151 -10.83 -7.05 0.39
CA LEU A 151 -9.94 -7.98 -0.29
C LEU A 151 -9.84 -9.31 0.46
N ALA A 152 -9.69 -9.30 1.78
CA ALA A 152 -9.60 -10.50 2.60
C ALA A 152 -10.90 -11.32 2.54
N ILE A 153 -12.06 -10.68 2.77
CA ILE A 153 -13.38 -11.33 2.71
C ILE A 153 -13.59 -11.99 1.34
N SER A 154 -13.37 -11.22 0.27
CA SER A 154 -13.55 -11.72 -1.10
C SER A 154 -12.60 -12.86 -1.43
N ARG A 155 -11.38 -12.85 -0.88
CA ARG A 155 -10.37 -13.88 -1.10
C ARG A 155 -10.72 -15.18 -0.39
N ILE A 156 -11.15 -15.11 0.87
CA ILE A 156 -11.63 -16.27 1.63
C ILE A 156 -12.87 -16.85 0.94
N GLY A 157 -13.86 -16.01 0.60
CA GLY A 157 -15.06 -16.46 -0.11
C GLY A 157 -14.74 -17.10 -1.47
N THR A 158 -13.75 -16.59 -2.21
CA THR A 158 -13.30 -17.24 -3.45
C THR A 158 -12.68 -18.61 -3.17
N ALA A 159 -11.84 -18.74 -2.14
CA ALA A 159 -11.22 -20.01 -1.79
C ALA A 159 -12.26 -21.05 -1.37
N GLU A 160 -13.25 -20.67 -0.55
CA GLU A 160 -14.35 -21.53 -0.13
C GLU A 160 -15.23 -21.97 -1.29
N ALA A 161 -15.66 -21.03 -2.15
CA ALA A 161 -16.49 -21.33 -3.32
C ALA A 161 -15.78 -22.26 -4.31
N MET A 162 -14.49 -22.03 -4.56
CA MET A 162 -13.68 -22.92 -5.38
C MET A 162 -13.58 -24.30 -4.74
N ASN A 163 -13.19 -24.38 -3.46
CA ASN A 163 -13.05 -25.66 -2.74
C ASN A 163 -14.35 -26.48 -2.76
N LEU A 164 -15.50 -25.84 -2.54
CA LEU A 164 -16.81 -26.49 -2.66
C LEU A 164 -17.02 -27.04 -4.07
N GLY A 165 -16.79 -26.23 -5.10
CA GLY A 165 -16.95 -26.66 -6.49
C GLY A 165 -16.04 -27.83 -6.89
N LEU A 166 -14.77 -27.83 -6.46
CA LEU A 166 -13.85 -28.95 -6.67
C LEU A 166 -14.37 -30.23 -6.00
N ARG A 167 -14.89 -30.14 -4.78
CA ARG A 167 -15.47 -31.29 -4.06
C ARG A 167 -16.75 -31.81 -4.70
N LEU A 168 -17.48 -30.94 -5.40
CA LEU A 168 -18.65 -31.30 -6.22
C LEU A 168 -18.25 -31.84 -7.61
N GLY A 169 -16.96 -31.98 -7.91
CA GLY A 169 -16.47 -32.54 -9.17
C GLY A 169 -16.40 -31.53 -10.33
N LEU A 170 -16.49 -30.23 -10.05
CA LEU A 170 -16.36 -29.21 -11.09
C LEU A 170 -14.90 -29.00 -11.48
N ASP A 171 -14.64 -28.85 -12.78
CA ASP A 171 -13.33 -28.43 -13.27
C ASP A 171 -12.99 -27.01 -12.74
N PRO A 172 -11.82 -26.81 -12.11
CA PRO A 172 -11.47 -25.54 -11.49
C PRO A 172 -11.35 -24.39 -12.50
N LYS A 173 -10.89 -24.64 -13.73
CA LYS A 173 -10.76 -23.59 -14.76
C LYS A 173 -12.12 -23.15 -15.26
N LEU A 174 -13.03 -24.10 -15.50
CA LEU A 174 -14.39 -23.84 -15.92
C LEU A 174 -15.16 -23.09 -14.82
N LEU A 175 -15.04 -23.52 -13.56
CA LEU A 175 -15.66 -22.84 -12.43
C LEU A 175 -15.16 -21.40 -12.30
N ALA A 176 -13.83 -21.18 -12.36
CA ALA A 176 -13.26 -19.84 -12.34
C ALA A 176 -13.77 -18.97 -13.49
N LYS A 177 -13.90 -19.53 -14.70
CA LYS A 177 -14.45 -18.84 -15.87
C LYS A 177 -15.91 -18.43 -15.67
N ILE A 178 -16.78 -19.34 -15.22
CA ILE A 178 -18.20 -19.06 -14.95
C ILE A 178 -18.33 -17.96 -13.92
N LEU A 179 -17.62 -18.11 -12.80
CA LEU A 179 -17.62 -17.11 -11.74
C LEU A 179 -17.13 -15.75 -12.28
N ASN A 180 -16.14 -15.71 -13.20
CA ASN A 180 -15.62 -14.51 -13.88
C ASN A 180 -16.61 -13.76 -14.75
N THR A 181 -17.66 -14.43 -15.24
CA THR A 181 -18.73 -13.80 -16.02
C THR A 181 -20.02 -13.63 -15.22
N SER A 182 -19.99 -13.85 -13.90
CA SER A 182 -21.16 -13.85 -13.02
C SER A 182 -21.10 -12.78 -11.94
N SER A 183 -22.17 -12.63 -11.17
CA SER A 183 -22.30 -11.68 -10.05
C SER A 183 -21.25 -11.87 -8.95
N GLY A 184 -20.65 -13.06 -8.82
CA GLY A 184 -19.58 -13.30 -7.86
C GLY A 184 -18.25 -12.60 -8.18
N ARG A 185 -18.17 -11.73 -9.21
CA ARG A 185 -16.89 -11.22 -9.72
C ARG A 185 -16.11 -10.32 -8.77
N CYS A 186 -14.84 -10.68 -8.54
CA CYS A 186 -13.88 -9.90 -7.77
C CYS A 186 -12.43 -10.13 -8.23
N TRP A 187 -11.54 -9.19 -7.85
CA TRP A 187 -10.11 -9.21 -8.17
C TRP A 187 -9.40 -10.48 -7.71
N SER A 188 -9.77 -11.03 -6.55
CA SER A 188 -9.20 -12.26 -5.98
C SER A 188 -9.41 -13.49 -6.86
N ARG A 189 -10.29 -13.43 -7.86
CA ARG A 189 -10.57 -14.56 -8.74
C ARG A 189 -10.15 -14.33 -10.19
N ASP A 190 -10.32 -13.13 -10.73
CA ASP A 190 -9.98 -12.84 -12.15
C ASP A 190 -8.52 -12.46 -12.35
N THR A 191 -7.86 -11.97 -11.30
CA THR A 191 -6.48 -11.46 -11.35
C THR A 191 -5.53 -12.23 -10.42
N TYR A 192 -6.06 -12.92 -9.39
CA TYR A 192 -5.24 -13.52 -8.34
C TYR A 192 -5.83 -14.81 -7.73
N ASN A 193 -6.32 -15.71 -8.60
CA ASN A 193 -7.10 -16.89 -8.21
C ASN A 193 -6.41 -17.79 -7.15
N PRO A 194 -7.12 -18.27 -6.11
CA PRO A 194 -6.57 -19.09 -5.01
C PRO A 194 -6.12 -20.51 -5.40
N VAL A 195 -6.55 -21.03 -6.54
CA VAL A 195 -6.37 -22.45 -6.90
C VAL A 195 -5.17 -22.62 -7.84
N PRO A 196 -4.18 -23.46 -7.48
CA PRO A 196 -3.03 -23.76 -8.34
C PRO A 196 -3.45 -24.29 -9.72
N GLY A 197 -2.79 -23.82 -10.78
CA GLY A 197 -3.05 -24.25 -12.16
C GLY A 197 -4.23 -23.57 -12.85
N VAL A 198 -4.99 -22.70 -12.17
CA VAL A 198 -6.07 -21.92 -12.79
C VAL A 198 -5.56 -20.67 -13.51
N MET A 199 -4.53 -20.04 -12.98
CA MET A 199 -3.89 -18.85 -13.56
C MET A 199 -2.37 -18.99 -13.53
N ASP A 200 -1.72 -18.55 -14.60
CA ASP A 200 -0.26 -18.40 -14.66
C ASP A 200 0.17 -17.04 -14.10
N GLY A 201 1.44 -16.91 -13.70
CA GLY A 201 2.04 -15.63 -13.29
C GLY A 201 1.54 -15.06 -11.95
N VAL A 202 0.70 -15.79 -11.22
CA VAL A 202 0.29 -15.43 -9.85
C VAL A 202 1.14 -16.20 -8.83
N PRO A 203 1.47 -15.62 -7.65
CA PRO A 203 2.23 -16.32 -6.61
C PRO A 203 1.70 -17.69 -6.18
N LEU A 204 0.42 -17.95 -6.45
CA LEU A 204 -0.25 -19.19 -6.12
C LEU A 204 0.07 -20.33 -7.10
N ALA A 205 0.54 -20.00 -8.31
CA ALA A 205 1.17 -20.95 -9.22
C ALA A 205 2.60 -21.33 -8.78
N ASN A 206 3.17 -20.61 -7.79
CA ASN A 206 4.49 -20.86 -7.23
C ASN A 206 4.42 -21.18 -5.73
N TYR A 207 3.55 -22.12 -5.35
CA TYR A 207 3.39 -22.60 -3.96
C TYR A 207 3.18 -21.47 -2.92
N TYR A 208 2.41 -20.44 -3.29
CA TYR A 208 2.11 -19.29 -2.43
C TYR A 208 3.36 -18.48 -2.01
N GLN A 209 4.47 -18.60 -2.74
CA GLN A 209 5.70 -17.89 -2.45
C GLN A 209 5.68 -16.45 -2.99
N GLY A 210 6.14 -15.51 -2.17
CA GLY A 210 6.17 -14.08 -2.50
C GLY A 210 4.78 -13.41 -2.36
N GLY A 211 4.53 -12.36 -3.14
CA GLY A 211 3.27 -11.63 -3.11
C GLY A 211 3.03 -10.83 -1.82
N PHE A 212 1.76 -10.67 -1.44
CA PHE A 212 1.37 -10.01 -0.19
C PHE A 212 1.18 -11.06 0.92
N GLY A 213 2.09 -11.08 1.89
CA GLY A 213 2.17 -12.12 2.91
C GLY A 213 0.97 -12.15 3.87
N ALA A 214 0.61 -13.34 4.36
CA ALA A 214 -0.50 -13.53 5.27
C ALA A 214 -0.34 -12.73 6.59
N THR A 215 0.87 -12.62 7.12
CA THR A 215 1.18 -11.79 8.30
C THR A 215 0.86 -10.32 8.07
N LEU A 216 1.14 -9.78 6.88
CA LEU A 216 0.82 -8.40 6.53
C LEU A 216 -0.68 -8.19 6.35
N MET A 217 -1.39 -9.17 5.77
CA MET A 217 -2.85 -9.13 5.68
C MET A 217 -3.48 -9.15 7.08
N ALA A 218 -3.03 -10.05 7.97
CA ALA A 218 -3.52 -10.12 9.34
C ALA A 218 -3.27 -8.81 10.10
N LYS A 219 -2.10 -8.21 9.94
CA LYS A 219 -1.78 -6.89 10.51
C LYS A 219 -2.73 -5.81 10.02
N ASP A 220 -3.01 -5.75 8.72
CA ASP A 220 -3.93 -4.77 8.15
C ASP A 220 -5.40 -5.01 8.57
N LEU A 221 -5.80 -6.26 8.80
CA LEU A 221 -7.12 -6.61 9.33
C LEU A 221 -7.26 -6.28 10.82
N GLY A 222 -6.19 -6.35 11.60
CA GLY A 222 -6.19 -5.90 13.00
C GLY A 222 -6.33 -4.38 13.18
N LEU A 223 -6.23 -3.61 12.10
CA LEU A 223 -6.48 -2.16 12.09
C LEU A 223 -7.92 -1.79 11.71
N ALA A 224 -8.75 -2.76 11.31
CA ALA A 224 -10.15 -2.57 10.91
C ALA A 224 -11.10 -2.79 12.10
#